data_AF-A0A088FNZ3-F1
#
_entry.id   AF-A0A088FNZ3-F1
#
_cell.length_a   1.000
_cell.length_b   1.000
_cell.length_c   1.000
_cell.angle_alpha   90.00
_cell.angle_beta   90.00
_cell.angle_gamma   90.00
#
_symmetry.space_group_name_H-M   'P 1'
#
loop_
_entity.id
_entity.type
_entity.pdbx_description
1 polymer ?
#
loop_
_entity_poly.entity_id
_entity_poly.type
_entity_poly.pdbx_seq_one_letter_code
_entity_poly.pdbx_strand_id
1 'polypeptide(L)'
;MASETLGWWLGAAPGFVIALRTWWQGLRLQSRLSAAAVAERKWAAAELSNHQKVNLWFAPHRFISPDDTPSIMEAKKAILAFRSRALWGIWGGGILAFVGGVAGSLIASRVA
;
A
#
# COMPACT_ATOMS: atom_id res chain seq x y z
N MET A 1 9.69 -31.71 -0.24
CA MET A 1 10.48 -30.46 -0.08
C MET A 1 10.41 -29.54 -1.31
N ALA A 2 11.05 -29.84 -2.44
CA ALA A 2 11.07 -28.90 -3.58
C ALA A 2 9.69 -28.63 -4.21
N SER A 3 8.85 -29.68 -4.33
CA SER A 3 7.48 -29.60 -4.87
C SER A 3 6.53 -28.79 -3.98
N GLU A 4 6.60 -28.97 -2.66
CA GLU A 4 5.80 -28.24 -1.67
C GLU A 4 6.13 -26.75 -1.66
N THR A 5 7.42 -26.40 -1.74
CA THR A 5 7.87 -25.00 -1.85
C THR A 5 7.36 -24.35 -3.14
N LEU A 6 7.40 -25.07 -4.26
CA LEU A 6 6.87 -24.61 -5.55
C LEU A 6 5.34 -24.41 -5.50
N GLY A 7 4.62 -25.37 -4.92
CA GLY A 7 3.17 -25.28 -4.70
C GLY A 7 2.81 -24.08 -3.82
N TRP A 8 3.59 -23.83 -2.78
CA TRP A 8 3.39 -22.66 -1.91
C TRP A 8 3.56 -21.35 -2.67
N TRP A 9 4.63 -21.18 -3.44
CA TRP A 9 4.86 -19.95 -4.20
C TRP A 9 3.80 -19.72 -5.27
N LEU A 10 3.40 -20.77 -6.00
CA LEU A 10 2.34 -20.69 -7.01
C LEU A 10 0.99 -20.30 -6.39
N GLY A 11 0.67 -20.87 -5.24
CA GLY A 11 -0.53 -20.54 -4.50
C GLY A 11 -0.50 -19.13 -3.89
N ALA A 12 0.65 -18.67 -3.42
CA ALA A 12 0.80 -17.36 -2.80
C ALA A 12 0.90 -16.20 -3.79
N ALA A 13 1.34 -16.46 -5.02
CA ALA A 13 1.59 -15.45 -6.05
C ALA A 13 0.42 -14.49 -6.31
N PRO A 14 -0.84 -14.92 -6.44
CA PRO A 14 -1.97 -14.02 -6.70
C PRO A 14 -2.15 -12.97 -5.59
N GLY A 15 -2.07 -13.39 -4.33
CA GLY A 15 -2.19 -12.49 -3.19
C GLY A 15 -1.01 -11.52 -3.10
N PHE A 16 0.21 -11.99 -3.42
CA PHE A 16 1.40 -11.16 -3.45
C PHE A 16 1.32 -10.07 -4.53
N VAL A 17 0.82 -10.41 -5.72
CA VAL A 17 0.60 -9.45 -6.82
C VAL A 17 -0.41 -8.38 -6.42
N ILE A 18 -1.51 -8.76 -5.75
CA ILE A 18 -2.53 -7.80 -5.27
C ILE A 18 -1.92 -6.86 -4.22
N ALA A 19 -1.17 -7.40 -3.26
CA ALA A 19 -0.53 -6.59 -2.22
C ALA A 19 0.49 -5.61 -2.83
N LEU A 20 1.33 -6.09 -3.75
CA LEU A 20 2.36 -5.27 -4.41
C LEU A 20 1.73 -4.18 -5.30
N ARG A 21 0.68 -4.50 -6.05
CA ARG A 21 -0.05 -3.52 -6.88
C ARG A 21 -0.65 -2.42 -6.01
N THR A 22 -1.28 -2.80 -4.90
CA THR A 22 -1.87 -1.87 -3.95
C THR A 22 -0.81 -0.96 -3.31
N TRP A 23 0.34 -1.54 -2.95
CA TRP A 23 1.50 -0.80 -2.43
C TRP A 23 2.03 0.23 -3.44
N TRP A 24 2.20 -0.18 -4.70
CA TRP A 24 2.69 0.68 -5.77
C TRP A 24 1.76 1.86 -6.06
N GLN A 25 0.45 1.62 -6.03
CA GLN A 25 -0.55 2.69 -6.14
C GLN A 25 -0.42 3.70 -4.99
N GLY A 26 -0.16 3.20 -3.78
CA GLY A 26 0.14 4.03 -2.62
C GLY A 26 1.35 4.93 -2.80
N LEU A 27 2.47 4.37 -3.26
CA LEU A 27 3.69 5.15 -3.53
C LEU A 27 3.46 6.24 -4.58
N ARG A 28 2.65 5.95 -5.62
CA ARG A 28 2.30 6.94 -6.65
C ARG A 28 1.42 8.07 -6.11
N LEU A 29 0.47 7.79 -5.23
CA LEU A 29 -0.32 8.84 -4.59
C LEU A 29 0.56 9.73 -3.70
N GLN A 30 1.50 9.12 -2.99
CA GLN A 30 2.43 9.84 -2.14
C GLN A 30 3.40 10.72 -2.93
N SER A 31 3.90 10.25 -4.08
CA SER A 31 4.78 11.04 -4.93
C SER A 31 4.06 12.26 -5.55
N ARG A 32 2.78 12.11 -5.90
CA ARG A 32 1.94 13.24 -6.34
C ARG A 32 1.76 14.28 -5.25
N LEU A 33 1.64 13.85 -3.99
CA LEU A 33 1.50 14.76 -2.86
C LEU A 33 2.80 15.52 -2.56
N SER A 34 3.96 14.86 -2.63
CA SER A 34 5.25 15.54 -2.57
C SER A 34 5.46 16.51 -3.73
N ALA A 35 5.03 16.16 -4.95
CA ALA A 35 5.14 17.04 -6.11
C ALA A 35 4.26 18.29 -5.96
N ALA A 36 3.02 18.14 -5.47
CA ALA A 36 2.13 19.27 -5.17
C ALA A 36 2.70 20.16 -4.05
N ALA A 37 3.26 19.57 -2.99
CA ALA A 37 3.90 20.30 -1.90
C ALA A 37 5.14 21.12 -2.35
N VAL A 38 5.95 20.56 -3.26
CA VAL A 38 7.09 21.26 -3.88
C VAL A 38 6.62 22.40 -4.78
N ALA A 39 5.60 22.16 -5.62
CA ALA A 39 5.06 23.16 -6.55
C ALA A 39 4.54 24.41 -5.82
N GLU A 40 3.98 24.25 -4.63
CA GLU A 40 3.47 25.35 -3.82
C GLU A 40 4.46 25.91 -2.79
N ARG A 41 5.75 25.55 -2.89
CA ARG A 41 6.81 25.98 -1.95
C ARG A 41 6.51 25.65 -0.49
N LYS A 42 5.66 24.65 -0.21
CA LYS A 42 5.42 24.13 1.13
C LYS A 42 6.44 23.01 1.43
N TRP A 43 7.70 23.40 1.59
CA TRP A 43 8.84 22.49 1.81
C TRP A 43 8.67 21.58 3.02
N ALA A 44 7.97 22.03 4.07
CA ALA A 44 7.62 21.21 5.23
C ALA A 44 6.73 19.99 4.92
N ALA A 45 5.96 20.04 3.81
CA ALA A 45 5.19 18.90 3.31
C ALA A 45 5.97 18.11 2.23
N ALA A 46 7.01 18.69 1.62
CA ALA A 46 7.89 18.01 0.67
C ALA A 46 8.96 17.14 1.39
N GLU A 47 9.46 17.60 2.53
CA GLU A 47 10.46 16.91 3.37
C GLU A 47 9.84 16.02 4.45
N LEU A 48 8.69 15.40 4.18
CA LEU A 48 8.13 14.41 5.10
C LEU A 48 9.10 13.22 5.23
N SER A 49 9.65 13.04 6.44
CA SER A 49 10.43 11.85 6.81
C SER A 49 9.62 10.57 6.51
N ASN A 50 10.29 9.45 6.23
CA ASN A 50 9.61 8.16 5.99
C ASN A 50 8.62 7.78 7.11
N HIS A 51 8.91 8.16 8.36
CA HIS A 51 7.99 7.97 9.47
C HIS A 51 6.74 8.88 9.37
N GLN A 52 6.91 10.13 8.94
CA GLN A 52 5.80 11.06 8.74
C GLN A 52 4.96 10.69 7.51
N LYS A 53 5.60 10.14 6.48
CA LYS A 53 4.96 9.51 5.32
C LYS A 53 4.05 8.35 5.72
N VAL A 54 4.48 7.52 6.67
CA VAL A 54 3.65 6.45 7.25
C VAL A 54 2.53 7.06 8.10
N ASN A 55 2.83 8.04 8.95
CA ASN A 55 1.79 8.75 9.72
C ASN A 55 0.76 9.46 8.84
N LEU A 56 1.10 9.86 7.61
CA LEU A 56 0.15 10.39 6.64
C LEU A 56 -0.93 9.36 6.26
N TRP A 57 -0.58 8.08 6.26
CA TRP A 57 -1.51 6.98 5.98
C TRP A 57 -2.39 6.64 7.18
N PHE A 58 -1.85 6.70 8.39
CA PHE A 58 -2.54 6.24 9.61
C PHE A 58 -3.23 7.37 10.40
N ALA A 59 -2.66 8.57 10.38
CA ALA A 59 -3.15 9.77 11.08
C ALA A 59 -3.16 11.03 10.18
N PRO A 60 -3.82 11.00 9.01
CA PRO A 60 -3.83 12.12 8.05
C PRO A 60 -4.41 13.42 8.61
N HIS A 61 -5.33 13.33 9.58
CA HIS A 61 -5.95 14.49 10.23
C HIS A 61 -4.93 15.39 10.94
N ARG A 62 -3.78 14.85 11.38
CA ARG A 62 -2.69 15.64 11.97
C ARG A 62 -1.94 16.50 10.95
N PHE A 63 -2.15 16.24 9.66
CA PHE A 63 -1.48 16.92 8.58
C PHE A 63 -2.41 17.84 7.79
N ILE A 64 -3.71 17.89 8.08
CA ILE A 64 -4.65 18.82 7.44
C ILE A 64 -4.59 20.13 8.23
N SER A 65 -4.01 21.17 7.63
CA SER A 65 -3.98 22.51 8.22
C SER A 65 -5.09 23.37 7.58
N PRO A 66 -5.78 24.24 8.34
CA PRO A 66 -6.71 25.21 7.77
C PRO A 66 -6.06 26.18 6.77
N ASP A 67 -4.72 26.33 6.81
CA ASP A 67 -3.95 27.14 5.85
C ASP A 67 -3.55 26.37 4.58
N ASP A 68 -4.07 25.16 4.37
CA ASP A 68 -3.82 24.39 3.16
C ASP A 68 -4.55 24.98 1.95
N THR A 69 -3.82 25.08 0.86
CA THR A 69 -4.36 25.43 -0.45
C THR A 69 -5.33 24.34 -0.93
N PRO A 70 -6.24 24.69 -1.87
CA PRO A 70 -7.18 23.74 -2.43
C PRO A 70 -6.51 22.48 -3.02
N SER A 71 -5.35 22.62 -3.66
CA SER A 71 -4.64 21.52 -4.31
C SER A 71 -4.06 20.50 -3.30
N ILE A 72 -3.48 21.00 -2.19
CA ILE A 72 -2.93 20.16 -1.12
C ILE A 72 -4.08 19.47 -0.37
N MET A 73 -5.20 20.16 -0.17
CA MET A 73 -6.39 19.60 0.45
C MET A 73 -7.00 18.47 -0.41
N GLU A 74 -7.09 18.64 -1.73
CA GLU A 74 -7.55 17.59 -2.65
C GLU A 74 -6.63 16.37 -2.62
N ALA A 75 -5.31 16.56 -2.63
CA ALA A 75 -4.35 15.47 -2.57
C ALA A 75 -4.43 14.71 -1.22
N LYS A 76 -4.62 15.42 -0.10
CA LYS A 76 -4.83 14.81 1.22
C LYS A 76 -6.15 14.02 1.27
N LYS A 77 -7.23 14.54 0.71
CA LYS A 77 -8.52 13.83 0.57
C LYS A 77 -8.38 12.57 -0.28
N ALA A 78 -7.61 12.63 -1.36
CA ALA A 78 -7.35 11.46 -2.21
C ALA A 78 -6.60 10.36 -1.45
N ILE A 79 -5.60 10.71 -0.62
CA ILE A 79 -4.95 9.74 0.27
C ILE A 79 -5.91 9.20 1.32
N LEU A 80 -6.75 10.04 1.91
CA LEU A 80 -7.75 9.62 2.90
C LEU A 80 -8.72 8.58 2.33
N ALA A 81 -9.19 8.82 1.10
CA ALA A 81 -10.09 7.92 0.38
C ALA A 81 -9.38 6.62 -0.04
N PHE A 82 -8.11 6.73 -0.45
CA PHE A 82 -7.31 5.56 -0.86
C PHE A 82 -6.90 4.69 0.33
N ARG A 83 -6.64 5.25 1.52
CA ARG A 83 -6.20 4.55 2.74
C ARG A 83 -6.99 3.29 3.03
N SER A 84 -8.32 3.40 3.10
CA SER A 84 -9.17 2.26 3.48
C SER A 84 -9.00 1.14 2.46
N ARG A 85 -9.13 1.47 1.17
CA ARG A 85 -8.96 0.51 0.08
C ARG A 85 -7.56 -0.08 0.03
N ALA A 86 -6.54 0.71 0.35
CA ALA A 86 -5.15 0.29 0.32
C ALA A 86 -4.82 -0.66 1.48
N LEU A 87 -5.28 -0.35 2.69
CA LEU A 87 -5.13 -1.24 3.85
C LEU A 87 -5.88 -2.55 3.59
N TRP A 88 -7.13 -2.49 3.15
CA TRP A 88 -7.89 -3.69 2.78
C TRP A 88 -7.24 -4.49 1.64
N GLY A 89 -6.65 -3.83 0.64
CA GLY A 89 -5.97 -4.49 -0.47
C GLY A 89 -4.64 -5.14 -0.07
N ILE A 90 -3.88 -4.53 0.83
CA ILE A 90 -2.62 -5.11 1.35
C ILE A 90 -2.93 -6.27 2.30
N TRP A 91 -3.84 -6.08 3.26
CA TRP A 91 -4.26 -7.13 4.18
C TRP A 91 -4.95 -8.29 3.45
N GLY A 92 -5.88 -7.98 2.56
CA GLY A 92 -6.57 -8.96 1.73
C GLY A 92 -5.61 -9.71 0.81
N GLY A 93 -4.67 -9.01 0.16
CA GLY A 93 -3.62 -9.63 -0.64
C GLY A 93 -2.71 -10.55 0.19
N GLY A 94 -2.32 -10.12 1.39
CA GLY A 94 -1.52 -10.95 2.31
C GLY A 94 -2.25 -12.21 2.78
N ILE A 95 -3.52 -12.10 3.18
CA ILE A 95 -4.35 -13.25 3.57
C ILE A 95 -4.49 -14.22 2.41
N LEU A 96 -4.78 -13.70 1.20
CA LEU A 96 -4.98 -14.51 0.01
C LEU A 96 -3.67 -15.20 -0.43
N ALA A 97 -2.53 -14.54 -0.24
CA ALA A 97 -1.21 -15.13 -0.46
C ALA A 97 -0.95 -16.27 0.54
N PHE A 98 -1.27 -16.06 1.82
CA PHE A 98 -1.07 -17.07 2.84
C PHE A 98 -1.97 -18.30 2.62
N VAL A 99 -3.28 -18.09 2.45
CA VAL A 99 -4.25 -19.17 2.19
C VAL A 99 -3.92 -19.90 0.90
N GLY A 100 -3.63 -19.15 -0.16
CA GLY A 100 -3.22 -19.72 -1.44
C GLY A 100 -1.94 -20.54 -1.32
N GLY A 101 -0.93 -20.04 -0.62
CA GLY A 101 0.31 -20.77 -0.40
C GLY A 101 0.12 -22.06 0.42
N VAL A 102 -0.68 -22.03 1.48
CA VAL A 102 -1.02 -23.24 2.25
C VAL A 102 -1.77 -24.24 1.37
N ALA A 103 -2.79 -23.82 0.62
CA ALA A 103 -3.54 -24.68 -0.28
C ALA A 103 -2.64 -25.27 -1.39
N GLY A 104 -1.79 -24.46 -2.00
CA GLY A 104 -0.86 -24.90 -3.05
C GLY A 104 0.19 -25.88 -2.54
N SER A 105 0.70 -25.69 -1.33
CA SER A 105 1.60 -26.64 -0.66
C SER A 105 0.91 -27.98 -0.38
N LEU A 106 -0.33 -27.94 0.13
CA LEU A 106 -1.13 -29.14 0.40
C LEU A 106 -1.50 -29.90 -0.88
N ILE A 107 -1.76 -29.22 -1.99
CA ILE A 107 -2.01 -29.88 -3.28
C ILE A 107 -0.71 -30.52 -3.80
N ALA A 108 0.40 -29.80 -3.72
CA ALA A 108 1.70 -30.30 -4.18
C ALA A 108 2.18 -31.53 -3.38
N SER A 109 1.89 -31.61 -2.08
CA SER A 109 2.21 -32.80 -1.26
C SER A 109 1.30 -34.01 -1.52
N ARG A 110 0.16 -33.82 -2.19
CA ARG A 110 -0.76 -34.89 -2.59
C ARG A 110 -0.51 -35.41 -4.00
N VAL A 111 0.24 -34.65 -4.81
CA VAL A 111 0.56 -34.95 -6.21
C VAL A 111 2.02 -35.41 -6.37
N ALA A 112 2.87 -35.16 -5.36
CA ALA A 112 4.24 -35.68 -5.25
C ALA A 112 4.25 -37.12 -4.71
#